data_AF-A0A932D241-F1
#
_entry.id   AF-A0A932D241-F1
#
_cell.length_a   1.000
_cell.length_b   1.000
_cell.length_c   1.000
_cell.angle_alpha   90.00
_cell.angle_beta   90.00
_cell.angle_gamma   90.00
#
_symmetry.space_group_name_H-M   'P 1'
#
loop_
_entity.id
_entity.type
_entity.pdbx_description
1 polymer ?
#
loop_
_entity_poly.entity_id
_entity_poly.type
_entity_poly.pdbx_seq_one_letter_code
_entity_poly.pdbx_strand_id
1 'polypeptide(L)' 'MRTISIKLSDDRLQRLRAVASRRKTTISEVVRQALEGLDEQAPGSFGELAEDLIGLGRGPRDLGTNPKHLSGFGRK' A
#
# COMPACT_ATOMS: atom_id res chain seq x y z
N MET A 1 -8.47 26.74 3.46
CA MET A 1 -9.28 25.53 3.19
C MET A 1 -10.54 25.92 2.44
N ARG A 2 -10.98 25.09 1.49
CA ARG A 2 -12.29 25.25 0.81
C ARG A 2 -13.19 24.10 1.23
N THR A 3 -14.45 24.40 1.53
CA THR A 3 -15.43 23.40 1.94
C THR A 3 -16.21 22.92 0.73
N ILE A 4 -16.38 21.61 0.61
CA ILE A 4 -17.22 20.99 -0.40
C ILE A 4 -18.37 20.25 0.27
N SER A 5 -19.55 20.31 -0.32
CA SER A 5 -20.73 19.55 0.13
C SER A 5 -20.90 18.34 -0.78
N ILE A 6 -20.89 17.15 -0.19
CA ILE A 6 -21.03 15.88 -0.92
C ILE A 6 -22.23 15.12 -0.36
N LYS A 7 -23.08 14.59 -1.23
CA LYS A 7 -24.14 13.67 -0.83
C LYS A 7 -23.56 12.27 -0.59
N LEU A 8 -23.84 11.69 0.56
CA LEU A 8 -23.42 10.36 0.96
C LEU A 8 -24.63 9.56 1.40
N SER A 9 -24.62 8.25 1.14
CA SER A 9 -25.57 7.33 1.75
C SER A 9 -25.31 7.22 3.25
N ASP A 10 -26.37 6.96 4.04
CA ASP A 10 -26.26 6.91 5.50
C ASP A 10 -25.29 5.84 5.99
N ASP A 11 -25.22 4.70 5.29
CA ASP A 11 -24.29 3.61 5.58
C ASP A 11 -22.82 4.07 5.48
N ARG A 12 -22.49 4.87 4.46
CA ARG A 12 -21.13 5.38 4.23
C ARG A 12 -20.76 6.41 5.27
N LEU A 13 -21.71 7.28 5.64
CA LEU A 13 -21.50 8.26 6.69
C LEU A 13 -21.28 7.59 8.05
N GLN A 14 -22.01 6.52 8.35
CA GLN A 14 -21.82 5.75 9.58
C GLN A 14 -20.44 5.08 9.63
N ARG A 15 -19.97 4.50 8.52
CA ARG A 15 -18.62 3.94 8.43
C ARG A 15 -17.54 5.00 8.64
N LEU A 16 -17.69 6.18 8.02
CA LEU A 16 -16.76 7.30 8.21
C LEU A 16 -16.71 7.75 9.69
N ARG A 17 -17.85 7.84 10.35
CA ARG A 17 -17.94 8.15 11.79
C ARG A 17 -17.22 7.11 12.65
N ALA A 18 -17.42 5.83 12.36
CA ALA A 18 -16.75 4.75 13.08
C ALA A 18 -15.21 4.82 12.91
N VAL A 19 -14.73 5.08 11.70
CA VAL A 19 -13.30 5.26 11.43
C VAL A 19 -12.74 6.48 12.15
N ALA A 20 -13.43 7.61 12.09
CA ALA A 20 -13.04 8.85 12.77
C ALA A 20 -12.95 8.64 14.30
N SER A 21 -13.96 7.99 14.89
CA SER A 21 -13.97 7.63 16.31
C SER A 21 -12.81 6.71 16.69
N ARG A 22 -12.57 5.64 15.92
CA ARG A 22 -11.46 4.71 16.16
C ARG A 22 -10.10 5.40 16.08
N ARG A 23 -9.93 6.34 15.15
CA ARG A 23 -8.70 7.12 14.94
C ARG A 23 -8.61 8.36 15.85
N LYS A 24 -9.60 8.61 16.72
CA LYS A 24 -9.71 9.82 17.55
C LYS A 24 -9.52 11.12 16.75
N THR A 25 -10.11 11.17 15.57
CA THR A 25 -10.00 12.30 14.63
C THR A 25 -11.38 12.71 14.10
N THR A 26 -11.42 13.68 13.19
CA THR A 26 -12.67 14.19 12.59
C THR A 26 -12.98 13.51 11.26
N ILE A 27 -14.25 13.53 10.86
CA ILE A 27 -14.69 13.00 9.55
C ILE A 27 -13.95 13.73 8.41
N SER A 28 -13.84 15.06 8.50
CA SER A 28 -13.14 15.87 7.50
C SER A 28 -11.66 15.50 7.37
N GLU A 29 -11.01 15.10 8.47
CA GLU A 29 -9.61 14.65 8.45
C GLU A 29 -9.49 13.30 7.75
N VAL A 30 -10.37 12.35 8.08
CA VAL A 30 -10.41 11.03 7.43
C VAL A 30 -10.65 11.18 5.93
N VAL A 31 -11.57 12.05 5.53
CA VAL A 31 -11.87 12.30 4.12
C VAL A 31 -10.68 12.95 3.42
N ARG A 32 -10.00 13.91 4.05
CA ARG A 32 -8.82 14.54 3.45
C ARG A 32 -7.67 13.54 3.24
N GLN A 33 -7.37 12.72 4.25
CA GLN A 33 -6.35 11.67 4.12
C GLN A 33 -6.69 10.66 3.01
N ALA A 34 -7.97 10.30 2.88
CA ALA A 34 -8.41 9.41 1.82
C ALA A 34 -8.27 10.05 0.43
N LEU A 35 -8.45 11.37 0.32
CA LEU A 35 -8.23 12.12 -0.91
C LEU A 35 -6.75 12.30 -1.24
N GLU A 36 -5.90 12.54 -0.23
CA GLU A 36 -4.44 12.62 -0.40
C GLU A 36 -3.87 11.30 -0.93
N GLY A 37 -4.40 10.16 -0.48
CA GLY A 37 -4.06 8.84 -1.02
C GLY A 37 -4.59 8.55 -2.44
N LEU A 38 -5.39 9.43 -3.05
CA LEU A 38 -5.76 9.30 -4.47
C LEU A 38 -4.61 9.75 -5.39
N ASP A 39 -3.76 10.68 -4.93
CA ASP A 39 -2.59 11.13 -5.67
C ASP A 39 -1.43 10.14 -5.53
N GLU A 40 -1.43 9.30 -4.48
CA GLU A 40 -0.56 8.11 -4.33
C GLU A 40 -1.03 6.95 -5.23
N GLN A 41 -1.36 7.24 -6.49
CA GLN A 41 -1.54 6.21 -7.50
C GLN A 41 -0.28 5.36 -7.57
N ALA A 42 -0.47 4.11 -7.14
CA ALA A 42 0.45 2.98 -7.08
C ALA A 42 1.93 3.37 -7.20
N PRO A 43 2.77 3.21 -6.15
CA PRO A 43 4.20 3.11 -6.42
C PRO A 43 4.37 2.10 -7.55
N GLY A 44 5.27 2.41 -8.48
CA GLY A 44 5.39 1.74 -9.78
C GLY A 44 5.42 0.21 -9.72
N SER A 45 5.69 -0.42 -10.85
CA SER A 45 5.81 -1.89 -10.84
C SER A 45 6.70 -2.37 -9.67
N PHE A 46 6.45 -3.55 -9.10
CA PHE A 46 7.26 -4.06 -7.96
C PHE A 46 8.77 -3.95 -8.22
N GLY A 47 9.20 -4.00 -9.49
CA GLY A 47 10.58 -3.73 -9.90
C GLY A 47 11.07 -2.30 -9.64
N GLU A 48 10.26 -1.27 -9.87
CA GLU A 48 10.57 0.13 -9.55
C GLU A 48 10.69 0.35 -8.04
N LEU A 49 9.86 -0.34 -7.25
CA LEU A 49 9.94 -0.30 -5.79
C LEU A 49 11.17 -1.00 -5.21
N ALA A 50 11.72 -1.97 -5.94
CA ALA A 50 12.86 -2.77 -5.50
C ALA A 50 14.17 -2.36 -6.18
N GLU A 51 14.19 -1.23 -6.91
CA GLU A 51 15.36 -0.78 -7.68
C GLU A 51 16.59 -0.57 -6.80
N ASP A 52 16.39 -0.03 -5.59
CA ASP A 52 17.44 0.15 -4.57
C ASP A 52 17.97 -1.18 -4.00
N LEU A 53 17.20 -2.26 -4.14
CA LEU A 53 17.60 -3.61 -3.74
C LEU A 53 18.37 -4.36 -4.83
N ILE A 54 18.29 -3.91 -6.09
CA ILE A 54 18.98 -4.54 -7.22
C ILE A 54 20.49 -4.30 -7.07
N GLY A 55 21.25 -5.39 -6.89
CA GLY A 55 22.72 -5.35 -6.82
C GLY A 55 23.32 -5.27 -5.42
N LEU A 56 22.51 -5.18 -4.36
CA LEU A 56 23.01 -5.25 -2.97
C LEU A 56 23.58 -6.62 -2.59
N GLY A 57 23.15 -7.69 -3.29
CA GLY A 57 23.58 -9.06 -3.02
C GLY A 57 24.53 -9.62 -4.07
N ARG A 58 25.55 -10.38 -3.63
CA ARG A 58 26.25 -11.33 -4.50
C ARG A 58 25.58 -12.68 -4.35
N GLY A 59 24.86 -13.10 -5.39
CA GLY A 59 24.24 -14.42 -5.48
C GLY A 59 24.80 -15.22 -6.66
N PRO A 60 24.51 -16.53 -6.71
CA PRO A 60 24.68 -17.32 -7.92
C PRO A 60 24.02 -16.63 -9.13
N ARG A 61 24.62 -16.77 -10.31
CA ARG A 61 24.09 -16.18 -11.57
C ARG A 61 22.66 -16.64 -11.89
N ASP A 62 22.25 -17.79 -11.36
CA ASP A 62 20.92 -18.36 -11.55
C ASP A 62 20.32 -18.80 -10.21
N LEU A 63 19.21 -18.17 -9.83
CA LEU A 63 18.41 -18.49 -8.65
C LEU A 63 17.05 -19.14 -9.00
N GLY A 64 16.69 -19.23 -10.28
CA GLY A 64 15.34 -19.60 -10.72
C GLY A 64 15.25 -20.82 -11.62
N THR A 65 16.33 -21.18 -12.33
CA THR A 65 16.29 -22.21 -13.39
C THR A 65 17.32 -23.32 -13.23
N ASN A 66 18.27 -23.23 -12.29
CA ASN A 66 19.28 -24.27 -12.09
C ASN A 66 18.91 -25.22 -10.93
N PRO A 67 18.46 -26.46 -11.21
CA PRO A 67 18.02 -27.41 -10.19
C PRO A 67 19.10 -27.76 -9.15
N LYS A 68 20.38 -27.62 -9.53
CA LYS A 68 21.53 -27.86 -8.63
C LYS A 68 21.54 -26.91 -7.42
N HIS A 69 20.95 -25.71 -7.56
CA HIS A 69 20.92 -24.69 -6.50
C HIS A 69 19.58 -24.60 -5.76
N LEU A 70 18.58 -25.40 -6.17
CA LEU A 70 17.25 -25.46 -5.54
C LEU A 70 17.14 -26.54 -4.45
N SER A 71 18.18 -27.36 -4.26
CA SER A 71 18.21 -28.36 -3.19
C SER A 71 18.06 -27.69 -1.81
N GLY A 72 16.92 -27.91 -1.16
CA GLY A 72 16.62 -27.37 0.17
C GLY A 72 15.88 -26.03 0.17
N PHE A 73 15.63 -25.42 -0.99
CA PHE A 73 14.84 -24.19 -1.08
C PHE A 73 13.39 -24.46 -0.66
N GLY A 74 12.88 -23.71 0.33
CA GLY A 74 11.50 -23.82 0.83
C GLY A 74 11.23 -24.94 1.85
N ARG A 75 12.25 -25.66 2.34
CA ARG A 75 12.07 -26.56 3.49
C ARG A 75 12.21 -25.81 4.82
N LYS A 76 11.25 -26.01 5.72
CA LYS A 76 11.27 -25.57 7.12
C LYS A 76 12.06 -26.54 7.98
#